data_AF-A0A2K8T8Y5-F1
#
_entry.id   AF-A0A2K8T8Y5-F1
#
_cell.length_a   1.000
_cell.length_b   1.000
_cell.length_c   1.000
_cell.angle_alpha   90.00
_cell.angle_beta   90.00
_cell.angle_gamma   90.00
#
_symmetry.space_group_name_H-M   'P 1'
#
loop_
_entity.id
_entity.type
_entity.pdbx_description
1 polymer ?
#
loop_
_entity_poly.entity_id
_entity_poly.type
_entity_poly.pdbx_seq_one_letter_code
_entity_poly.pdbx_strand_id
1 'polypeptide(L)'
;MQPTITLPRGYGIPTFYVGQRTQQGKIIGIEVLPHDSVLAENCGHGYRYVVMASRYTKEVKYLESDQITPLSPLEVEAEILEEVDYYLTQLVLLQSELKADLKIQTPFGQVNPPISTTKRTDGSASRLSKPSKQKVAA
;
A
#
# COMPACT_ATOMS: atom_id res chain seq x y z
N MET A 1 -20.04 16.06 4.16
CA MET A 1 -20.66 15.08 5.07
C MET A 1 -19.54 14.22 5.64
N GLN A 2 -19.18 14.38 6.91
CA GLN A 2 -18.27 13.43 7.58
C GLN A 2 -19.09 12.18 7.92
N PRO A 3 -18.61 10.96 7.62
CA PRO A 3 -19.32 9.75 7.99
C PRO A 3 -19.39 9.63 9.52
N THR A 4 -20.59 9.65 10.08
CA THR A 4 -20.82 9.39 11.50
C THR A 4 -20.90 7.88 11.71
N ILE A 5 -19.90 7.32 12.38
CA ILE A 5 -19.86 5.89 12.71
C ILE A 5 -20.45 5.74 14.12
N THR A 6 -21.62 5.11 14.24
CA THR A 6 -22.21 4.77 15.54
C THR A 6 -21.65 3.43 16.01
N LEU A 7 -20.75 3.47 16.98
CA LEU A 7 -20.16 2.28 17.59
C LEU A 7 -21.04 1.78 18.76
N PRO A 8 -21.13 0.46 19.00
CA PRO A 8 -21.88 -0.08 20.12
C PRO A 8 -21.38 0.50 21.45
N ARG A 9 -22.31 0.74 22.40
CA ARG A 9 -21.96 1.29 23.72
C ARG A 9 -20.92 0.40 24.42
N GLY A 10 -19.83 1.00 24.89
CA GLY A 10 -18.74 0.31 25.57
C GLY A 10 -17.50 0.05 24.70
N TYR A 11 -17.61 0.19 23.38
CA TYR A 11 -16.46 0.11 22.47
C TYR A 11 -15.87 1.50 22.30
N GLY A 12 -14.58 1.66 22.65
CA GLY A 12 -13.82 2.90 22.48
C GLY A 12 -13.65 3.28 21.01
N ILE A 13 -12.94 4.37 20.71
CA ILE A 13 -12.62 4.73 19.31
C ILE A 13 -11.51 3.79 18.81
N PRO A 14 -11.58 3.26 17.56
CA PRO A 14 -10.51 2.45 17.02
C PRO A 14 -9.21 3.25 16.92
N THR A 15 -8.09 2.60 17.22
CA THR A 15 -6.75 3.19 17.16
C THR A 15 -6.38 3.64 15.75
N PHE A 16 -6.81 2.89 14.73
CA PHE A 16 -6.55 3.16 13.33
C PHE A 16 -7.84 3.35 12.54
N TYR A 17 -7.75 3.97 11.36
CA TYR A 17 -8.90 4.25 10.50
C TYR A 17 -8.78 3.60 9.11
N VAL A 18 -9.91 3.38 8.45
CA VAL A 18 -9.95 2.82 7.09
C VAL A 18 -9.26 3.78 6.12
N GLY A 19 -8.37 3.23 5.30
CA GLY A 19 -7.54 3.96 4.35
C GLY A 19 -6.16 4.38 4.90
N GLN A 20 -5.94 4.24 6.21
CA GLN A 20 -4.64 4.51 6.82
C GLN A 20 -3.58 3.53 6.30
N ARG A 21 -2.40 4.05 5.99
CA ARG A 21 -1.23 3.28 5.56
C ARG A 21 -0.34 2.97 6.77
N THR A 22 0.08 1.73 6.89
CA THR A 22 0.87 1.19 8.00
C THR A 22 2.01 0.34 7.44
N GLN A 23 2.99 -0.01 8.26
CA GLN A 23 4.11 -0.85 7.80
C GLN A 23 3.65 -2.23 7.29
N GLN A 24 2.50 -2.71 7.77
CA GLN A 24 1.90 -3.98 7.40
C GLN A 24 1.01 -3.88 6.15
N GLY A 25 0.72 -2.66 5.67
CA GLY A 25 -0.08 -2.40 4.49
C GLY A 25 -1.16 -1.35 4.72
N LYS A 26 -2.19 -1.35 3.86
CA LYS A 26 -3.30 -0.40 3.95
C LYS A 26 -4.47 -1.01 4.70
N ILE A 27 -5.00 -0.29 5.69
CA ILE A 27 -6.22 -0.70 6.39
C ILE A 27 -7.40 -0.52 5.44
N ILE A 28 -8.11 -1.60 5.15
CA ILE A 28 -9.28 -1.61 4.25
C ILE A 28 -10.59 -1.88 4.99
N GLY A 29 -10.53 -2.28 6.26
CA GLY A 29 -11.70 -2.56 7.08
C GLY A 29 -11.37 -2.60 8.56
N ILE A 30 -12.40 -2.41 9.38
CA ILE A 30 -12.34 -2.49 10.84
C ILE A 30 -13.52 -3.32 11.28
N GLU A 31 -13.24 -4.40 12.00
CA GLU A 31 -14.23 -5.28 12.59
C GLU A 31 -14.26 -5.07 14.11
N VAL A 32 -15.47 -5.11 14.66
CA VAL A 32 -15.69 -5.11 16.10
C VAL A 32 -16.08 -6.53 16.48
N LEU A 33 -15.29 -7.17 17.34
CA LEU A 33 -15.62 -8.46 17.94
C LEU A 33 -16.21 -8.23 19.35
N PRO A 34 -17.51 -8.51 19.52
CA PRO A 34 -18.16 -8.45 20.83
C PRO A 34 -17.56 -9.45 21.82
N HIS A 35 -17.56 -9.13 23.12
CA HIS A 35 -17.06 -10.04 24.16
C HIS A 35 -17.85 -11.35 24.23
N ASP A 36 -19.13 -11.31 23.86
CA ASP A 36 -20.08 -12.43 23.84
C ASP A 36 -20.12 -13.16 22.49
N SER A 37 -19.24 -12.81 21.55
CA SER A 37 -19.15 -13.50 20.27
C SER A 37 -18.34 -14.78 20.38
N VAL A 38 -18.84 -15.86 19.78
CA VAL A 38 -18.12 -17.14 19.64
C VAL A 38 -16.76 -16.96 18.95
N LEU A 39 -16.64 -15.95 18.07
CA LEU A 39 -15.37 -15.64 17.41
C LEU A 39 -14.35 -15.02 18.37
N ALA A 40 -14.81 -14.31 19.41
CA ALA A 40 -13.93 -13.67 20.39
C ALA A 40 -13.25 -14.67 21.32
N GLU A 41 -13.83 -15.86 21.52
CA GLU A 41 -13.22 -16.93 22.32
C GLU A 41 -11.86 -17.38 21.75
N ASN A 42 -11.72 -17.36 20.42
CA ASN A 42 -10.51 -17.82 19.73
C ASN A 42 -9.62 -16.67 19.22
N CYS A 43 -10.19 -15.49 18.98
CA CYS A 43 -9.49 -14.37 18.32
C CYS A 43 -9.35 -13.11 19.18
N GLY A 44 -9.76 -13.16 20.46
CA GLY A 44 -9.80 -11.98 21.31
C GLY A 44 -11.02 -11.08 21.02
N HIS A 45 -11.26 -10.14 21.92
CA HIS A 45 -12.35 -9.17 21.85
C HIS A 45 -11.83 -7.78 21.49
N GLY A 46 -12.68 -6.94 20.89
CA GLY A 46 -12.33 -5.55 20.55
C GLY A 46 -12.16 -5.32 19.05
N TYR A 47 -11.20 -4.49 18.67
CA TYR A 47 -10.99 -4.09 17.28
C TYR A 47 -10.02 -5.02 16.55
N ARG A 48 -10.46 -5.52 15.40
CA ARG A 48 -9.65 -6.27 14.45
C ARG A 48 -9.58 -5.50 13.14
N TYR A 49 -8.37 -5.28 12.65
CA TYR A 49 -8.13 -4.50 11.43
C TYR A 49 -7.86 -5.43 10.27
N VAL A 50 -8.53 -5.11 9.17
CA VAL A 50 -8.38 -5.81 7.91
C VAL A 50 -7.34 -5.04 7.10
N VAL A 51 -6.15 -5.63 6.95
CA VAL A 51 -4.98 -4.99 6.32
C VAL A 51 -4.64 -5.68 5.01
N MET A 52 -4.64 -4.90 3.94
CA MET A 52 -4.17 -5.34 2.63
C MET A 52 -2.65 -5.15 2.56
N ALA A 53 -1.92 -6.27 2.56
CA ALA A 53 -0.46 -6.26 2.68
C ALA A 53 0.25 -5.73 1.41
N SER A 54 -0.37 -5.92 0.25
CA SER A 54 0.15 -5.44 -1.02
C SER A 54 -1.00 -5.04 -1.94
N ARG A 55 -0.81 -3.99 -2.72
CA ARG A 55 -1.76 -3.57 -3.76
C ARG A 55 -1.82 -4.54 -4.95
N TYR A 56 -0.80 -5.37 -5.12
CA TYR A 56 -0.67 -6.31 -6.23
C TYR A 56 -1.35 -7.65 -5.97
N THR A 57 -1.61 -7.95 -4.69
CA THR A 57 -2.22 -9.22 -4.28
C THR A 57 -3.54 -8.94 -3.57
N LYS A 58 -4.49 -9.86 -3.69
CA LYS A 58 -5.75 -9.81 -2.92
C LYS A 58 -5.56 -10.38 -1.50
N GLU A 59 -4.32 -10.40 -1.01
CA GLU A 59 -4.00 -10.97 0.29
C GLU A 59 -4.35 -9.97 1.38
N VAL A 60 -5.21 -10.44 2.27
CA VAL A 60 -5.72 -9.66 3.39
C VAL A 60 -5.34 -10.38 4.67
N LYS A 61 -4.81 -9.60 5.62
CA LYS A 61 -4.46 -10.06 6.96
C LYS A 61 -5.41 -9.42 7.97
N TYR A 62 -5.72 -10.17 9.00
CA TYR A 62 -6.47 -9.65 10.12
C TYR A 62 -5.51 -9.46 11.29
N LEU A 63 -5.33 -8.22 11.72
CA LEU A 63 -4.36 -7.83 12.73
C LEU A 63 -5.04 -7.12 13.90
N GLU A 64 -4.47 -7.28 15.08
CA GLU A 64 -4.85 -6.52 16.28
C GLU A 64 -4.13 -5.16 16.32
N SER A 65 -4.54 -4.27 17.23
CA SER A 65 -3.97 -2.91 17.31
C SER A 65 -2.46 -2.90 17.61
N ASP A 66 -2.00 -3.85 18.42
CA ASP A 66 -0.60 -4.00 18.86
C ASP A 66 0.32 -4.54 17.76
N GLN A 67 -0.24 -5.24 16.78
CA GLN A 67 0.47 -5.81 15.64
C GLN A 67 0.66 -4.80 14.49
N ILE A 68 0.11 -3.60 14.62
CA ILE A 68 0.12 -2.57 13.58
C ILE A 68 1.04 -1.43 13.98
N THR A 69 1.95 -1.09 13.08
CA THR A 69 2.89 0.00 13.26
C THR A 69 2.51 1.14 12.32
N PRO A 70 2.16 2.32 12.83
CA PRO A 70 1.88 3.47 11.97
C PRO A 70 3.13 3.87 11.20
N LEU A 71 2.96 4.25 9.94
CA LEU A 71 4.02 4.88 9.16
C LEU A 71 4.22 6.33 9.62
N SER A 72 5.46 6.80 9.52
CA SER A 72 5.76 8.21 9.67
C SER A 72 5.14 9.02 8.51
N PRO A 73 4.88 10.34 8.70
CA PRO A 73 4.31 11.17 7.63
C PRO A 73 5.11 11.15 6.33
N LEU A 74 6.44 11.08 6.42
CA LEU A 74 7.35 11.03 5.26
C LEU A 74 7.22 9.70 4.50
N GLU A 75 7.09 8.59 5.22
CA GLU A 75 6.88 7.27 4.59
C GLU A 75 5.51 7.19 3.91
N VAL A 76 4.48 7.74 4.55
CA VAL A 76 3.14 7.83 3.95
C VAL A 76 3.17 8.63 2.65
N GLU A 77 3.85 9.78 2.63
CA GLU A 77 4.01 10.60 1.43
C GLU A 77 4.73 9.83 0.31
N ALA A 78 5.84 9.16 0.64
CA ALA A 78 6.58 8.35 -0.32
C ALA A 78 5.74 7.23 -0.93
N GLU A 79 4.95 6.52 -0.10
CA GLU A 79 4.07 5.44 -0.57
C GLU A 79 2.95 5.96 -1.47
N ILE A 80 2.39 7.13 -1.15
CA ILE A 80 1.37 7.80 -1.99
C ILE A 80 1.97 8.18 -3.33
N LEU A 81 3.17 8.77 -3.37
CA LEU A 81 3.83 9.16 -4.62
C LEU A 81 4.14 7.94 -5.50
N GLU A 82 4.62 6.84 -4.91
CA GLU A 82 4.82 5.59 -5.63
C GLU A 82 3.49 5.03 -6.18
N GLU A 83 2.40 5.13 -5.41
CA GLU A 83 1.06 4.73 -5.85
C GLU A 83 0.55 5.55 -7.03
N VAL A 84 0.79 6.86 -7.01
CA VAL A 84 0.45 7.75 -8.11
C VAL A 84 1.24 7.38 -9.36
N ASP A 85 2.56 7.20 -9.26
CA ASP A 85 3.43 6.85 -10.40
C ASP A 85 3.03 5.51 -11.03
N TYR A 86 2.72 4.52 -10.20
CA TYR A 86 2.23 3.23 -10.65
C TYR A 86 0.93 3.35 -11.46
N TYR A 87 -0.08 4.06 -10.94
CA TYR A 87 -1.35 4.21 -11.64
C TYR A 87 -1.24 5.05 -12.92
N LEU A 88 -0.38 6.08 -12.93
CA LEU A 88 -0.08 6.83 -14.16
C LEU A 88 0.53 5.92 -15.23
N THR A 89 1.46 5.05 -14.86
CA THR A 89 2.06 4.08 -15.79
C THR A 89 1.02 3.10 -16.34
N GLN A 90 0.12 2.58 -15.49
CA GLN A 90 -0.97 1.69 -15.92
C GLN A 90 -1.92 2.41 -16.89
N LEU A 91 -2.23 3.68 -16.65
CA LEU A 91 -3.07 4.47 -17.55
C LEU A 91 -2.43 4.65 -18.93
N VAL A 92 -1.13 4.94 -18.99
CA VAL A 92 -0.39 5.06 -20.26
C VAL A 92 -0.44 3.74 -21.05
N LEU A 93 -0.26 2.61 -20.37
CA LEU A 93 -0.37 1.29 -21.01
C LEU A 93 -1.77 1.06 -21.59
N LEU A 94 -2.82 1.28 -20.81
CA LEU A 94 -4.21 1.10 -21.25
C LEU A 94 -4.60 2.05 -22.40
N GLN A 95 -4.09 3.28 -22.42
CA GLN A 95 -4.28 4.20 -23.53
C GLN A 95 -3.67 3.68 -24.83
N SER A 96 -2.47 3.10 -24.74
CA SER A 96 -1.79 2.51 -25.89
C SER A 96 -2.56 1.32 -26.47
N GLU A 97 -3.15 0.49 -25.61
CA GLU A 97 -4.00 -0.64 -26.01
C GLU A 97 -5.29 -0.17 -26.70
N LEU A 98 -5.91 0.89 -26.18
CA LEU A 98 -7.10 1.49 -26.74
C LEU A 98 -6.86 2.29 -28.03
N LYS A 99 -5.59 2.58 -28.39
CA LYS A 99 -5.21 3.48 -29.49
C LYS A 99 -5.92 4.83 -29.42
N ALA A 100 -6.25 5.26 -28.22
CA ALA A 100 -7.03 6.46 -27.97
C ALA A 100 -6.21 7.41 -27.08
N ASP A 101 -6.10 8.65 -27.51
CA ASP A 101 -5.47 9.70 -26.71
C ASP A 101 -6.49 10.26 -25.72
N LEU A 102 -6.67 9.54 -24.62
CA LEU A 102 -7.55 9.97 -23.54
C LEU A 102 -6.88 11.13 -22.80
N LYS A 103 -7.42 12.35 -22.96
CA LYS A 103 -7.04 13.48 -22.10
C LYS A 103 -7.45 13.16 -20.66
N ILE A 104 -6.52 12.66 -19.85
CA ILE A 104 -6.76 12.42 -18.42
C ILE A 104 -6.87 13.78 -17.75
N GLN A 105 -8.09 14.25 -17.56
CA GLN A 105 -8.39 15.35 -16.65
C GLN A 105 -8.53 14.74 -15.26
N THR A 106 -7.50 14.82 -14.44
CA THR A 106 -7.67 14.49 -13.02
C THR A 106 -8.55 15.59 -12.40
N PRO A 107 -9.46 15.25 -11.47
CA PRO A 107 -10.28 16.24 -10.76
C PRO A 107 -9.46 17.19 -9.87
N PHE A 108 -8.15 16.98 -9.79
CA PHE A 108 -7.18 17.77 -9.04
C PHE A 108 -6.42 18.81 -9.90
N GLY A 109 -6.80 18.98 -11.18
CA GLY A 109 -6.09 19.85 -12.13
C GLY A 109 -4.82 19.18 -12.70
N GLN A 110 -4.04 19.88 -13.53
CA GLN A 110 -2.74 19.36 -13.99
C GLN A 110 -1.79 19.21 -12.79
N VAL A 111 -1.76 18.02 -12.21
CA VAL A 111 -0.73 17.65 -11.23
C VAL A 111 0.49 17.28 -12.06
N ASN A 112 1.45 18.19 -12.18
CA ASN A 112 2.80 17.82 -12.58
C ASN A 112 3.36 17.04 -11.37
N PRO A 113 3.51 15.70 -11.43
CA PRO A 113 4.26 15.03 -10.38
C PRO A 113 5.64 15.71 -10.32
N PRO A 114 6.21 15.96 -9.13
CA PRO A 114 7.63 16.21 -9.05
C PRO A 114 8.28 14.93 -9.55
N ILE A 115 8.61 14.90 -10.85
CA ILE A 115 9.50 13.88 -11.40
C ILE A 115 10.71 13.97 -10.50
N SER A 116 10.95 12.93 -9.70
CA SER A 116 12.14 12.85 -8.88
C SER A 116 13.31 12.91 -9.83
N THR A 117 13.96 14.08 -9.90
CA THR A 117 15.21 14.29 -10.62
C THR A 117 16.37 13.69 -9.84
N THR A 118 16.11 12.73 -8.93
CA THR A 118 17.16 11.84 -8.43
C THR A 118 17.68 11.09 -9.65
N LYS A 119 18.74 11.66 -10.23
CA LYS A 119 19.69 10.93 -11.05
C LYS A 119 19.90 9.62 -10.32
N ARG A 120 19.46 8.52 -10.91
CA ARG A 120 20.04 7.22 -10.60
C ARG A 120 21.54 7.45 -10.68
N THR A 121 22.19 7.51 -9.53
CA THR A 121 23.63 7.48 -9.48
C THR A 121 24.01 6.17 -10.14
N ASP A 122 24.71 6.27 -11.27
CA ASP A 122 25.40 5.17 -11.95
C ASP A 122 26.47 4.60 -11.00
N GLY A 123 26.01 3.92 -9.96
CA GLY A 123 26.78 3.53 -8.79
C GLY A 123 26.26 2.23 -8.20
N SER A 124 25.69 1.37 -9.02
CA SER A 124 25.69 -0.07 -8.76
C SER A 124 26.19 -0.74 -10.02
N ALA A 125 27.52 -0.80 -10.11
CA ALA A 125 28.19 -1.76 -10.95
C ALA A 125 27.55 -3.13 -10.67
N SER A 126 26.75 -3.60 -11.63
CA SER A 126 26.43 -5.01 -11.78
C SER A 126 27.72 -5.79 -11.53
N ARG A 127 27.79 -6.47 -10.39
CA ARG A 127 28.74 -7.57 -10.19
C ARG A 127 28.27 -8.75 -11.03
N LEU A 128 28.28 -8.56 -12.36
CA LEU A 128 28.32 -9.65 -13.30
C LEU A 128 29.78 -10.15 -13.24
N SER A 129 30.00 -11.18 -12.45
CA SER A 129 31.24 -11.93 -12.45
C SER A 129 31.63 -12.26 -13.89
N LYS A 130 32.81 -11.78 -14.32
CA LYS A 130 33.38 -12.11 -15.62
C LYS A 130 33.45 -13.64 -15.76
N PRO A 131 33.00 -14.24 -16.88
CA PRO A 131 33.20 -15.66 -17.10
C PRO A 131 34.71 -15.92 -17.28
N SER A 132 35.25 -16.77 -16.40
CA SER A 132 36.59 -17.35 -16.53
C SER A 132 36.63 -18.20 -17.80
N LYS A 133 37.42 -17.77 -18.79
CA LYS A 133 37.76 -18.63 -19.94
C LYS A 133 38.85 -19.59 -19.49
N GLN A 134 38.47 -20.79 -19.04
CA GLN A 134 39.39 -21.92 -18.99
C GLN A 134 39.72 -22.32 -20.44
N LYS A 135 40.99 -22.12 -20.84
CA LYS A 135 41.55 -22.78 -22.01
C LYS A 135 41.73 -24.26 -21.67
N VAL A 136 40.94 -25.12 -22.29
CA VAL A 136 41.26 -26.55 -22.38
C VAL A 136 42.24 -26.69 -23.56
N ALA A 137 43.46 -27.13 -23.26
CA ALA A 137 44.43 -27.51 -24.28
C ALA A 137 44.01 -28.84 -24.93
N ALA A 138 44.23 -28.94 -26.24
CA ALA A 138 44.05 -30.15 -27.02
C ALA A 138 45.13 -31.20 -26.70
#